data_AF-A0A7K4EGB0-F1
#
_entry.id   AF-A0A7K4EGB0-F1
#
_cell.length_a   1.000
_cell.length_b   1.000
_cell.length_c   1.000
_cell.angle_alpha   90.00
_cell.angle_beta   90.00
_cell.angle_gamma   90.00
#
_symmetry.space_group_name_H-M   'P 1'
#
loop_
_entity.id
_entity.type
_entity.pdbx_description
1 polymer ?
#
loop_
_entity_poly.entity_id
_entity_poly.type
_entity_poly.pdbx_seq_one_letter_code
_entity_poly.pdbx_strand_id
1 'polypeptide(L)' 'MTTIIQDRFDSGAQVSLEMDKNEGELFVFHCPAGQGCKVSKWPLDSYHMPIAMAHYEQCLELERAAFEACSASA' A
#
# COMPACT_ATOMS: atom_id res chain seq x y z
N MET A 1 7.91 -13.27 4.12
CA MET A 1 7.66 -11.85 3.80
C MET A 1 8.42 -10.90 4.72
N THR A 2 8.95 -9.82 4.14
CA THR A 2 9.62 -8.70 4.80
C THR A 2 8.98 -7.41 4.31
N THR A 3 8.46 -6.59 5.23
CA THR A 3 7.96 -5.25 4.90
C THR A 3 9.13 -4.33 4.53
N ILE A 4 9.04 -3.74 3.34
CA ILE A 4 10.05 -2.81 2.80
C ILE A 4 9.68 -1.38 3.17
N ILE A 5 8.42 -1.02 2.94
CA ILE A 5 7.88 0.32 3.14
C ILE A 5 6.50 0.18 3.77
N GLN A 6 6.17 1.07 4.71
CA GLN A 6 4.86 1.09 5.34
C GLN A 6 4.51 2.51 5.78
N ASP A 7 3.30 2.93 5.45
CA ASP A 7 2.69 4.16 5.92
C ASP A 7 1.39 3.84 6.65
N ARG A 8 1.19 4.54 7.77
CA ARG A 8 -0.03 4.46 8.60
C ARG A 8 -0.62 5.85 8.71
N PHE A 9 -1.93 5.92 8.61
CA PHE A 9 -2.71 7.15 8.67
C PHE A 9 -3.45 7.23 10.00
N ASP A 10 -3.64 8.44 10.51
CA ASP A 10 -4.43 8.68 11.74
C ASP A 10 -5.90 8.29 11.59
N SER A 11 -6.39 8.18 10.34
CA SER A 11 -7.70 7.58 10.04
C SER A 11 -7.80 6.10 10.43
N GLY A 12 -6.66 5.43 10.68
CA GLY A 12 -6.56 3.98 10.85
C GLY A 12 -6.32 3.23 9.53
N ALA A 13 -6.14 3.94 8.41
CA ALA A 13 -5.71 3.32 7.16
C ALA A 13 -4.22 2.96 7.19
N GLN A 14 -3.83 1.98 6.39
CA GLN A 14 -2.45 1.53 6.24
C GLN A 14 -2.17 1.12 4.80
N VAL A 15 -0.98 1.46 4.32
CA VAL A 15 -0.44 0.93 3.06
C VAL A 15 0.94 0.36 3.33
N SER A 16 1.23 -0.85 2.85
CA SER A 16 2.59 -1.44 2.93
C SER A 16 3.01 -2.06 1.61
N LEU A 17 4.32 -2.00 1.34
CA LEU A 17 4.98 -2.77 0.31
C LEU A 17 5.85 -3.83 0.99
N GLU A 18 5.65 -5.09 0.65
CA GLU A 18 6.34 -6.23 1.23
C GLU A 18 6.93 -7.12 0.13
N MET A 19 8.01 -7.81 0.43
CA MET A 19 8.60 -8.82 -0.45
C MET A 19 8.68 -10.18 0.23
N ASP A 20 8.45 -11.24 -0.52
CA ASP A 20 8.89 -12.57 -0.17
C ASP A 20 10.06 -12.98 -1.06
N LYS A 21 11.28 -13.00 -0.48
CA LYS A 21 12.48 -13.40 -1.22
C LYS A 21 12.56 -14.89 -1.50
N ASN A 22 11.86 -15.72 -0.71
CA ASN A 22 11.89 -17.17 -0.88
C ASN A 22 10.98 -17.58 -2.03
N GLU A 23 9.80 -16.95 -2.11
CA GLU A 23 8.81 -17.21 -3.17
C GLU A 23 9.04 -16.31 -4.41
N GLY A 24 9.88 -15.29 -4.30
CA GLY A 24 10.13 -14.35 -5.39
C GLY A 24 8.90 -13.49 -5.70
N GLU A 25 8.24 -12.97 -4.66
CA GLU A 25 6.99 -12.22 -4.79
C GLU A 25 7.07 -10.84 -4.12
N LEU A 26 6.32 -9.90 -4.67
CA LEU A 26 6.08 -8.55 -4.17
C LEU A 26 4.61 -8.38 -3.86
N PHE A 27 4.32 -7.70 -2.76
CA PHE A 27 2.96 -7.46 -2.28
C PHE A 27 2.78 -6.00 -1.93
N VAL A 28 1.69 -5.40 -2.39
CA VAL A 28 1.19 -4.14 -1.85
C VAL A 28 -0.08 -4.42 -1.08
N PHE A 29 -0.08 -4.10 0.20
CA PHE A 29 -1.25 -4.16 1.07
C PHE A 29 -1.84 -2.76 1.16
N HIS A 30 -3.10 -2.61 0.76
CA HIS A 30 -3.88 -1.40 0.94
C HIS A 30 -5.03 -1.70 1.89
N CYS A 31 -4.95 -1.17 3.10
CA CYS A 31 -5.94 -1.36 4.16
C CYS A 31 -6.61 -0.01 4.47
N PRO A 32 -7.70 0.35 3.78
CA PRO A 32 -8.45 1.56 4.11
C PRO A 32 -9.05 1.48 5.51
N ALA A 33 -9.24 2.62 6.15
CA ALA A 33 -9.84 2.70 7.49
C ALA A 33 -11.22 2.03 7.54
N GLY A 34 -11.41 1.08 8.47
CA GLY A 34 -12.67 0.37 8.66
C GLY A 34 -13.05 -0.60 7.54
N GLN A 35 -12.14 -0.87 6.59
CA GLN A 35 -12.34 -1.80 5.49
C GLN A 35 -11.33 -2.97 5.56
N GLY A 36 -11.59 -4.03 4.80
CA GLY A 36 -10.64 -5.12 4.64
C GLY A 36 -9.43 -4.72 3.80
N CYS A 37 -8.28 -5.35 4.06
CA CYS A 37 -7.07 -5.14 3.27
C CYS A 37 -7.20 -5.74 1.86
N LYS A 38 -6.90 -4.93 0.85
CA LYS A 38 -6.71 -5.36 -0.54
C LYS A 38 -5.24 -5.66 -0.75
N VAL A 39 -4.95 -6.80 -1.38
CA VAL A 39 -3.58 -7.25 -1.63
C VAL A 39 -3.37 -7.36 -3.12
N SER A 40 -2.39 -6.62 -3.62
CA SER A 40 -1.93 -6.72 -5.00
C SER A 40 -0.59 -7.45 -5.01
N LYS A 41 -0.41 -8.39 -5.95
CA LYS A 41 0.76 -9.28 -6.00
C LYS A 41 1.46 -9.19 -7.35
N TRP A 42 2.79 -9.18 -7.33
CA TRP A 42 3.66 -9.25 -8.51
C TRP A 42 4.85 -10.19 -8.30
N PRO A 43 5.52 -10.64 -9.38
CA PRO A 43 6.83 -11.25 -9.29
C PRO A 43 7.88 -10.28 -8.73
N LEU A 44 8.84 -10.78 -7.96
CA LEU A 44 10.00 -10.03 -7.48
C LEU A 44 11.07 -10.01 -8.59
N ASP A 45 10.89 -9.11 -9.55
CA ASP A 45 11.88 -8.82 -10.59
C ASP A 45 11.99 -7.32 -10.85
N SER A 46 13.03 -6.93 -11.60
CA SER A 46 13.32 -5.52 -11.88
C SER A 46 12.26 -4.83 -12.74
N TYR A 47 11.42 -5.58 -13.46
CA TYR A 47 10.35 -5.04 -14.28
C TYR A 47 9.12 -4.70 -13.44
N HIS A 48 8.77 -5.56 -12.48
CA HIS A 48 7.60 -5.40 -11.64
C HIS A 48 7.84 -4.56 -10.39
N MET A 49 9.08 -4.47 -9.89
CA MET A 49 9.44 -3.56 -8.79
C MET A 49 8.92 -2.12 -8.97
N PRO A 50 9.19 -1.42 -10.10
CA PRO A 50 8.68 -0.06 -10.29
C PRO A 50 7.15 -0.01 -10.40
N ILE A 51 6.50 -1.08 -10.88
CA ILE A 51 5.03 -1.16 -10.97
C ILE A 51 4.42 -1.28 -9.58
N ALA A 52 4.98 -2.15 -8.73
CA ALA A 52 4.55 -2.31 -7.35
C ALA A 52 4.76 -1.00 -6.54
N MET A 53 5.89 -0.31 -6.76
CA MET A 53 6.16 1.01 -6.18
C MET A 53 5.14 2.07 -6.63
N ALA A 54 4.84 2.15 -7.93
CA ALA A 54 3.85 3.10 -8.43
C ALA A 54 2.44 2.81 -7.88
N HIS A 55 2.07 1.53 -7.74
CA HIS A 55 0.81 1.16 -7.11
C HIS A 55 0.77 1.50 -5.62
N TYR A 56 1.88 1.30 -4.90
CA TYR A 56 2.04 1.72 -3.52
C TYR A 56 1.79 3.23 -3.36
N GLU A 57 2.46 4.05 -4.17
CA GLU A 57 2.29 5.51 -4.16
C GLU A 57 0.85 5.93 -4.48
N GLN A 58 0.22 5.28 -5.46
CA GLN A 58 -1.20 5.52 -5.78
C GLN A 58 -2.12 5.23 -4.57
N CYS A 59 -1.89 4.12 -3.86
CA CYS A 59 -2.64 3.79 -2.65
C CYS A 59 -2.43 4.83 -1.54
N LEU A 60 -1.22 5.36 -1.39
CA LEU A 60 -0.96 6.46 -0.46
C LEU A 60 -1.74 7.71 -0.82
N GLU A 61 -1.71 8.13 -2.08
CA GLU A 61 -2.42 9.33 -2.53
C GLU A 61 -3.93 9.21 -2.31
N LEU A 62 -4.49 8.02 -2.54
CA LEU A 62 -5.90 7.75 -2.27
C LEU A 62 -6.26 7.93 -0.78
N GLU A 63 -5.45 7.38 0.13
CA GLU A 63 -5.70 7.51 1.56
C GLU A 63 -5.41 8.93 2.08
N ARG A 64 -4.39 9.62 1.53
CA ARG A 64 -4.14 11.05 1.82
C ARG A 64 -5.33 11.90 1.40
N ALA A 65 -5.85 11.71 0.18
CA ALA A 65 -7.01 12.45 -0.31
C ALA A 65 -8.28 12.13 0.50
N ALA A 66 -8.49 10.87 0.88
CA ALA A 66 -9.62 10.48 1.73
C ALA A 66 -9.54 11.12 3.12
N PHE A 67 -8.35 11.18 3.71
CA PHE A 67 -8.11 11.84 5.00
C PHE A 67 -8.37 13.36 4.92
N GLU A 68 -7.83 14.02 3.89
CA GLU A 68 -8.03 15.45 3.65
C GLU A 68 -9.52 15.79 3.43
N ALA A 69 -10.23 15.01 2.61
CA ALA A 69 -11.66 15.18 2.39
C ALA A 69 -12.49 15.07 3.68
N CYS A 70 -12.16 14.12 4.57
CA CYS A 70 -12.81 13.98 5.87
C CYS A 70 -12.57 15.21 6.76
N SER A 71 -11.34 15.74 6.76
CA SER A 71 -10.97 16.92 7.56
C SER A 71 -11.59 18.24 7.08
N ALA A 72 -11.85 18.38 5.78
CA ALA A 72 -12.51 19.56 5.22
C ALA A 72 -14.05 19.56 5.40
N SER A 73 -14.61 18.42 5.84
CA SER A 73 -16.05 18.23 6.04
C SER A 73 -16.52 18.51 7.47
N ALA A 74 -15.61 18.88 8.37
CA ALA A 74 -15.84 19.12 9.80
C ALA A 74 -15.81 20.62 10.13
#